data_AF-A0A660HQC7-F1
#
_entry.id   AF-A0A660HQC7-F1
#
_cell.length_a   1.000
_cell.length_b   1.000
_cell.length_c   1.000
_cell.angle_alpha   90.00
_cell.angle_beta   90.00
_cell.angle_gamma   90.00
#
_symmetry.space_group_name_H-M   'P 1'
#
loop_
_entity.id
_entity.type
_entity.pdbx_description
1 polymer ?
#
loop_
_entity_poly.entity_id
_entity_poly.type
_entity_poly.pdbx_seq_one_letter_code
_entity_poly.pdbx_strand_id
1 'polypeptide(L)'
;MHKTLNLEELIAAKQLEKEKAEESDNLQIEGLYDLIIPPGTVVSIIYDIVEEFDLEPLTRKVFVGIANSEERELLVLRGPLEKVQAAEKFLYEEMKAWVENQ
;
A
#
# COMPACT_ATOMS: atom_id res chain seq x y z
N MET A 1 9.63 -41.45 -22.25
CA MET A 1 8.34 -41.03 -22.83
C MET A 1 8.14 -39.57 -22.46
N HIS A 2 8.26 -38.65 -23.43
CA HIS A 2 7.95 -37.25 -23.18
C HIS A 2 6.43 -37.14 -23.02
N LYS A 3 5.97 -36.78 -21.82
CA LYS A 3 4.57 -36.44 -21.58
C LYS A 3 4.36 -35.08 -22.24
N THR A 4 3.89 -35.07 -23.48
CA THR A 4 3.39 -33.85 -24.10
C THR A 4 2.10 -33.52 -23.36
N LEU A 5 2.16 -32.52 -22.47
CA LEU A 5 0.99 -32.08 -21.72
C LEU A 5 -0.11 -31.68 -22.71
N ASN A 6 -1.34 -32.11 -22.44
CA ASN A 6 -2.48 -31.68 -23.24
C ASN A 6 -2.80 -30.19 -22.93
N LEU A 7 -3.60 -29.55 -23.80
CA LEU A 7 -3.89 -28.11 -23.66
C LEU A 7 -4.59 -27.76 -22.34
N GLU A 8 -5.41 -28.66 -21.80
CA GLU A 8 -6.14 -28.47 -20.55
C GLU A 8 -5.20 -28.50 -19.34
N GLU A 9 -4.23 -29.43 -19.32
CA GLU A 9 -3.20 -29.53 -18.29
C GLU A 9 -2.30 -28.29 -18.25
N LEU A 10 -1.99 -27.70 -19.42
CA LEU A 10 -1.22 -26.45 -19.51
C LEU A 10 -1.99 -25.26 -18.94
N ILE A 11 -3.30 -25.17 -19.20
CA ILE A 11 -4.17 -24.11 -18.68
C ILE A 11 -4.30 -24.24 -17.16
N ALA A 12 -4.54 -25.45 -16.65
CA ALA A 12 -4.66 -25.70 -15.22
C ALA A 12 -3.36 -25.37 -14.47
N ALA A 13 -2.20 -25.74 -15.01
CA ALA A 13 -0.91 -25.40 -14.43
C ALA A 13 -0.69 -23.87 -14.36
N LYS A 14 -1.07 -23.13 -15.41
CA LYS A 14 -1.00 -21.67 -15.43
C LYS A 14 -1.92 -20.99 -14.42
N GLN A 15 -3.13 -21.53 -14.22
CA GLN A 15 -4.06 -21.04 -13.19
C GLN A 15 -3.51 -21.29 -11.79
N LEU A 16 -2.96 -22.47 -11.52
CA LEU A 16 -2.32 -22.79 -10.25
C LEU A 16 -1.08 -21.94 -9.95
N GLU A 17 -0.26 -21.63 -10.98
CA GLU A 17 0.86 -20.70 -10.86
C GLU A 17 0.39 -19.30 -10.47
N LYS A 18 -0.73 -18.84 -11.04
CA LYS A 18 -1.31 -17.52 -10.78
C LYS A 18 -1.92 -17.45 -9.37
N GLU A 19 -2.67 -18.46 -8.97
CA GLU A 19 -3.24 -18.59 -7.63
C GLU A 19 -2.14 -18.67 -6.56
N LYS A 20 -1.07 -19.44 -6.78
CA LYS A 20 0.08 -19.49 -5.87
C LYS A 20 0.83 -18.16 -5.78
N ALA A 21 0.98 -17.44 -6.90
CA ALA A 21 1.58 -16.12 -6.89
C ALA A 21 0.72 -15.15 -6.05
N GLU A 22 -0.59 -15.11 -6.28
CA GLU A 22 -1.55 -14.30 -5.53
C GLU A 22 -1.63 -14.69 -4.04
N GLU A 23 -1.57 -15.98 -3.72
CA GLU A 23 -1.60 -16.50 -2.34
C GLU A 23 -0.27 -16.21 -1.61
N SER A 24 0.87 -16.32 -2.28
CA SER A 24 2.17 -15.95 -1.73
C SER A 24 2.33 -14.44 -1.50
N ASP A 25 1.69 -13.61 -2.33
CA ASP A 25 1.65 -12.16 -2.16
C ASP A 25 0.71 -11.77 -1.00
N ASN A 26 -0.43 -12.44 -0.87
CA ASN A 26 -1.35 -12.25 0.26
C ASN A 26 -0.73 -12.63 1.61
N LEU A 27 0.04 -13.72 1.67
CA LEU A 27 0.77 -14.14 2.89
C LEU A 27 1.85 -13.12 3.30
N GLN A 28 2.43 -12.38 2.35
CA GLN A 28 3.40 -11.32 2.66
C GLN A 28 2.74 -10.02 3.17
N ILE A 29 1.46 -9.82 2.90
CA ILE A 29 0.68 -8.64 3.32
C ILE A 29 -0.03 -8.89 4.66
N GLU A 30 -0.15 -10.14 5.11
CA GLU A 30 -0.85 -10.48 6.36
C GLU A 30 -0.23 -9.76 7.58
N GLY A 31 -0.99 -8.86 8.20
CA GLY A 31 -0.56 -8.04 9.34
C GLY A 31 0.08 -6.68 8.98
N LEU A 32 0.16 -6.33 7.70
CA LEU A 32 0.61 -5.03 7.22
C LEU A 32 -0.57 -4.14 6.85
N TYR A 33 -0.43 -2.85 7.16
CA TYR A 33 -1.44 -1.82 6.96
C TYR A 33 -0.83 -0.64 6.24
N ASP A 34 -1.64 0.05 5.45
CA ASP A 34 -1.23 1.21 4.66
C ASP A 34 -1.80 2.49 5.28
N LEU A 35 -0.94 3.44 5.64
CA LEU A 35 -1.31 4.82 5.91
C LEU A 35 -1.37 5.58 4.58
N ILE A 36 -2.57 5.97 4.15
CA ILE A 36 -2.75 6.78 2.95
C ILE A 36 -2.30 8.22 3.25
N ILE A 37 -1.37 8.74 2.46
CA ILE A 37 -0.90 10.12 2.60
C ILE A 37 -1.81 11.04 1.76
N PRO A 38 -2.56 11.96 2.39
CA PRO A 38 -3.43 12.87 1.67
C PRO A 38 -2.65 13.80 0.72
N PRO A 39 -3.20 14.14 -0.45
CA PRO A 39 -2.64 15.18 -1.29
C PRO A 39 -2.53 16.51 -0.52
N GLY A 40 -1.39 17.19 -0.68
CA GLY A 40 -1.11 18.45 0.03
C GLY A 40 -0.45 18.28 1.40
N THR A 41 -0.16 17.05 1.83
CA THR A 41 0.70 16.80 3.00
C THR A 41 2.07 17.42 2.78
N VAL A 42 2.60 18.12 3.78
CA VAL A 42 3.91 18.77 3.71
C VAL A 42 5.00 17.70 3.64
N VAL A 43 5.91 17.83 2.68
CA VAL A 43 6.93 16.81 2.39
C VAL A 43 7.84 16.50 3.59
N SER A 44 8.18 17.49 4.42
CA SER A 44 9.01 17.27 5.62
C SER A 44 8.33 16.31 6.61
N ILE A 45 7.03 16.49 6.86
CA ILE A 45 6.25 15.61 7.76
C ILE A 45 6.26 14.16 7.25
N ILE A 46 6.23 13.96 5.93
CA ILE A 46 6.31 12.62 5.34
C ILE A 46 7.67 11.97 5.64
N TYR A 47 8.78 12.72 5.51
CA TYR A 47 10.12 12.23 5.86
C TYR A 47 10.22 11.87 7.34
N ASP A 48 9.73 12.76 8.22
CA ASP A 48 9.74 12.52 9.67
C ASP A 48 9.00 11.23 10.03
N ILE A 49 7.85 10.97 9.40
CA ILE A 49 7.08 9.74 9.63
C ILE A 49 7.86 8.49 9.19
N VAL A 50 8.49 8.53 8.01
CA VAL A 50 9.26 7.39 7.49
C VAL A 50 10.44 7.08 8.42
N GLU A 51 11.14 8.11 8.90
CA GLU A 51 12.30 7.95 9.78
C GLU A 51 11.92 7.52 11.20
N GLU A 52 10.88 8.11 11.79
CA GLU A 52 10.49 7.86 13.19
C GLU A 52 9.77 6.51 13.37
N PHE A 53 8.88 6.16 12.44
CA PHE A 53 8.04 4.97 12.56
C PHE A 53 8.56 3.78 11.75
N ASP A 54 9.58 3.98 10.91
CA ASP A 54 10.18 2.92 10.07
C ASP A 54 9.07 2.23 9.24
N LEU A 55 8.35 3.07 8.48
CA LEU A 55 7.30 2.66 7.55
C LEU A 55 7.83 2.70 6.10
N GLU A 56 7.42 1.71 5.31
CA GLU A 56 7.85 1.58 3.92
C GLU A 56 7.01 2.47 2.99
N PRO A 57 7.62 3.43 2.26
CA PRO A 57 6.90 4.24 1.28
C PRO A 57 6.65 3.46 -0.01
N LEU A 58 5.39 3.40 -0.45
CA LEU A 58 5.00 2.76 -1.70
C LEU A 58 3.81 3.48 -2.37
N THR A 59 3.52 3.13 -3.62
CA THR A 59 2.38 3.69 -4.35
C THR A 59 1.24 2.67 -4.48
N ARG A 60 0.00 3.12 -4.27
CA ARG A 60 -1.21 2.32 -4.46
C ARG A 60 -2.18 3.02 -5.39
N LYS A 61 -2.75 2.26 -6.33
CA LYS A 61 -3.89 2.71 -7.13
C LYS A 61 -5.14 2.63 -6.27
N VAL A 62 -5.69 3.78 -5.92
CA VAL A 62 -6.90 3.88 -5.11
C VAL A 62 -7.94 4.69 -5.88
N PHE A 63 -9.18 4.22 -5.85
CA PHE A 63 -10.29 4.98 -6.39
C PHE A 63 -10.63 6.12 -5.43
N VAL A 64 -10.37 7.36 -5.84
CA VAL A 64 -10.69 8.55 -5.06
C VAL A 64 -12.00 9.11 -5.58
N GLY A 65 -13.07 8.97 -4.80
CA GLY A 65 -14.43 9.42 -5.16
C GLY A 65 -14.63 10.94 -5.14
N ILE A 66 -13.64 11.73 -5.56
CA ILE A 66 -13.70 13.20 -5.56
C ILE A 66 -13.45 13.69 -6.99
N ALA A 67 -14.53 14.13 -7.65
CA ALA A 67 -14.57 14.76 -8.97
C ALA A 67 -13.86 14.01 -10.12
N ASN A 68 -14.68 13.33 -10.95
CA ASN A 68 -14.31 12.46 -12.08
C ASN A 68 -13.60 11.17 -11.67
N SER A 69 -14.34 10.06 -11.83
CA SER A 69 -14.10 8.67 -11.40
C SER A 69 -12.84 8.00 -11.97
N GLU A 70 -11.67 8.61 -11.86
CA GLU A 70 -10.40 8.02 -12.28
C GLU A 70 -9.61 7.50 -11.06
N GLU A 71 -9.09 6.28 -11.18
CA GLU A 71 -8.13 5.74 -10.22
C GLU A 71 -6.89 6.64 -10.17
N ARG A 72 -6.42 6.94 -8.95
CA ARG A 72 -5.19 7.72 -8.75
C ARG A 72 -4.14 6.88 -8.04
N GLU A 73 -2.90 7.08 -8.45
CA GLU A 73 -1.75 6.57 -7.70
C GLU A 73 -1.50 7.49 -6.51
N LEU A 74 -1.69 6.96 -5.30
CA LEU A 74 -1.46 7.64 -4.04
C LEU A 74 -0.21 7.07 -3.37
N LEU A 75 0.52 7.95 -2.68
CA LEU A 75 1.56 7.54 -1.74
C LEU A 75 0.90 6.94 -0.51
N VAL A 76 1.40 5.78 -0.08
CA VAL A 76 1.05 5.17 1.20
C VAL A 76 2.32 4.77 1.94
N LEU A 77 2.25 4.78 3.26
CA LEU A 77 3.32 4.30 4.14
C LEU A 77 2.87 3.01 4.82
N ARG A 78 3.57 1.92 4.56
CA ARG A 78 3.19 0.57 4.99
C ARG A 78 3.96 0.12 6.23
N GLY A 79 3.25 -0.54 7.14
CA GLY A 79 3.89 -1.24 8.25
C GLY A 79 2.91 -1.95 9.18
N PRO A 80 3.37 -2.40 10.35
CA PRO A 80 2.54 -2.98 11.39
C PRO A 80 1.47 -2.00 11.90
N LEU A 81 0.29 -2.51 12.28
CA LEU A 81 -0.86 -1.70 12.71
C LEU A 81 -0.53 -0.65 13.77
N GLU A 82 0.21 -1.04 14.81
CA GLU A 82 0.56 -0.16 15.93
C GLU A 82 1.37 1.05 15.46
N LYS A 83 2.36 0.82 14.58
CA LYS A 83 3.19 1.89 14.00
C LYS A 83 2.38 2.78 13.06
N VAL A 84 1.51 2.17 12.25
CA VAL A 84 0.62 2.90 11.33
C VAL A 84 -0.34 3.82 12.07
N GLN A 85 -0.93 3.36 13.18
CA GLN A 85 -1.82 4.18 14.01
C GLN A 85 -1.08 5.30 14.75
N ALA A 86 0.14 5.03 15.22
CA ALA A 86 0.99 6.06 15.83
C ALA A 86 1.37 7.15 14.81
N ALA A 87 1.77 6.73 13.60
CA ALA A 87 2.09 7.62 12.49
C ALA A 87 0.87 8.44 12.02
N GLU A 88 -0.33 7.85 11.96
CA GLU A 88 -1.57 8.56 11.63
C GLU A 88 -1.83 9.72 12.61
N LYS A 89 -1.67 9.44 13.91
CA LYS A 89 -1.85 10.45 14.94
C LYS A 89 -0.81 11.58 14.81
N PHE A 90 0.46 11.23 14.63
CA PHE A 90 1.54 12.19 14.43
C PHE A 90 1.28 13.06 13.19
N LEU A 91 0.93 12.45 12.06
CA LEU A 91 0.58 13.14 10.82
C LEU A 91 -0.50 14.20 11.04
N TYR A 92 -1.57 13.85 11.74
CA TYR A 92 -2.66 14.78 12.03
C TYR A 92 -2.20 15.95 12.91
N GLU A 93 -1.43 15.67 13.96
CA GLU A 93 -0.93 16.69 14.90
C GLU A 93 0.02 17.68 14.21
N GLU A 94 0.98 17.18 13.44
CA GLU A 94 1.93 18.02 12.70
C GLU A 94 1.25 18.83 11.60
N MET A 95 0.33 18.23 10.83
CA MET A 95 -0.43 18.97 9.81
C MET A 95 -1.30 20.06 10.44
N LYS A 96 -1.92 19.79 11.59
CA LYS A 96 -2.69 20.79 12.32
C LYS A 96 -1.80 21.93 12.81
N ALA A 97 -0.67 21.61 13.44
CA ALA A 97 0.29 22.62 13.89
C ALA A 97 0.84 23.45 12.72
N TRP A 98 1.07 22.83 11.56
CA TRP A 98 1.47 23.54 10.35
C TRP A 98 0.40 24.54 9.91
N VAL A 99 -0.86 24.11 9.80
CA VAL A 99 -1.98 24.99 9.41
C VAL A 99 -2.19 26.14 10.40
N GLU A 100 -2.06 25.90 11.71
CA GLU A 100 -2.27 26.92 12.74
C GLU A 100 -1.11 27.93 12.84
N ASN A 101 0.09 27.58 12.38
CA ASN A 101 1.27 28.46 12.36
C ASN A 101 1.49 29.18 11.02
N GLN A 102 0.55 29.07 10.07
CA GLN A 102 0.52 29.87 8.83
C GLN A 102 -0.22 31.20 9.04
#